data_AF-A0A5M6D4U6-F1
#
_entry.id   AF-A0A5M6D4U6-F1
#
_cell.length_a   1.000
_cell.length_b   1.000
_cell.length_c   1.000
_cell.angle_alpha   90.00
_cell.angle_beta   90.00
_cell.angle_gamma   90.00
#
_symmetry.space_group_name_H-M   'P 1'
#
loop_
_entity.id
_entity.type
_entity.pdbx_description
1 polymer ?
#
loop_
_entity_poly.entity_id
_entity_poly.type
_entity_poly.pdbx_seq_one_letter_code
_entity_poly.pdbx_strand_id
1 'polypeptide(L)'
;MLKQYFITAYDFTDAEALERRMAARPAHFAGARKLKESGNFLMGGAILSPEGKMIGSSLYMQFQNEEELQQWLGEEPYVTQKVWDKIEVKPFRVAEV
;
A
#
# COMPACT_ATOMS: atom_id res chain seq x y z
N MET A 1 0.06 13.80 -17.70
CA MET A 1 0.86 12.58 -17.45
C MET A 1 0.56 12.12 -16.03
N LEU A 2 0.40 10.83 -15.80
CA LEU A 2 0.19 10.30 -14.45
C LEU A 2 1.43 10.58 -13.59
N LYS A 3 1.21 10.92 -12.33
CA LYS A 3 2.26 11.02 -11.32
C LYS A 3 2.46 9.64 -10.71
N GLN A 4 3.70 9.19 -10.64
CA GLN A 4 4.08 7.91 -10.07
C GLN A 4 4.63 8.10 -8.67
N TYR A 5 4.37 7.12 -7.81
CA TYR A 5 4.68 7.18 -6.39
C TYR A 5 5.28 5.86 -5.93
N PHE A 6 6.31 5.95 -5.10
CA PHE A 6 6.81 4.87 -4.27
C PHE A 6 6.29 5.06 -2.86
N ILE A 7 5.67 4.02 -2.32
CA ILE A 7 5.05 4.05 -0.99
C ILE A 7 5.66 2.94 -0.16
N THR A 8 6.12 3.28 1.04
CA THR A 8 6.41 2.33 2.11
C THR A 8 5.40 2.55 3.23
N ALA A 9 4.87 1.45 3.75
CA ALA A 9 3.92 1.50 4.85
C ALA A 9 4.28 0.39 5.83
N TYR A 10 4.82 0.74 7.00
CA TYR A 10 5.12 -0.23 8.05
C TYR A 10 3.88 -0.51 8.89
N ASP A 11 3.72 -1.77 9.27
CA ASP A 11 2.61 -2.17 10.12
C ASP A 11 2.78 -1.61 11.54
N PHE A 12 1.68 -1.51 12.27
CA PHE A 12 1.72 -1.43 13.72
C PHE A 12 2.50 -2.62 14.33
N THR A 13 3.06 -2.44 15.53
CA THR A 13 3.91 -3.44 16.19
C THR A 13 3.32 -4.02 17.47
N ASP A 14 2.09 -3.64 17.83
CA ASP A 14 1.38 -4.25 18.96
C ASP A 14 0.98 -5.70 18.68
N ALA A 15 0.56 -6.41 19.73
CA ALA A 15 0.26 -7.84 19.68
C ALA A 15 -0.85 -8.22 18.69
N GLU A 16 -1.76 -7.29 18.37
CA GLU A 16 -2.90 -7.53 17.47
C GLU A 16 -2.57 -7.20 16.00
N ALA A 17 -1.40 -6.64 15.72
CA ALA A 17 -1.08 -6.12 14.38
C ALA A 17 -1.20 -7.17 13.26
N LEU A 18 -0.70 -8.39 13.50
CA LEU A 18 -0.80 -9.48 12.53
C LEU A 18 -2.27 -9.89 12.32
N GLU A 19 -3.06 -9.95 13.38
CA GLU A 19 -4.47 -10.28 13.29
C GLU A 19 -5.24 -9.24 12.48
N ARG A 20 -5.04 -7.94 12.76
CA ARG A 20 -5.61 -6.85 11.97
C ARG A 20 -5.23 -6.95 10.50
N ARG A 21 -3.95 -7.23 10.21
CA ARG A 21 -3.48 -7.44 8.83
C ARG A 21 -4.22 -8.58 8.15
N MET A 22 -4.32 -9.73 8.79
CA MET A 22 -4.96 -10.91 8.19
C MET A 22 -6.46 -10.70 7.99
N ALA A 23 -7.14 -10.03 8.92
CA ALA A 23 -8.56 -9.69 8.80
C ALA A 23 -8.84 -8.70 7.66
N ALA A 24 -8.00 -7.66 7.50
CA ALA A 24 -8.17 -6.64 6.47
C ALA A 24 -7.71 -7.09 5.06
N ARG A 25 -6.85 -8.12 4.98
CA ARG A 25 -6.18 -8.55 3.74
C ARG A 25 -7.11 -8.88 2.57
N PRO A 26 -8.25 -9.57 2.76
CA PRO A 26 -9.19 -9.82 1.66
C PRO A 26 -9.72 -8.52 1.03
N ALA A 27 -10.09 -7.54 1.86
CA ALA A 27 -10.57 -6.24 1.40
C ALA A 27 -9.45 -5.42 0.73
N HIS A 28 -8.27 -5.39 1.33
CA HIS A 28 -7.07 -4.77 0.75
C HIS A 28 -6.79 -5.30 -0.66
N PHE A 29 -6.80 -6.63 -0.85
CA PHE A 29 -6.60 -7.25 -2.17
C PHE A 29 -7.76 -7.03 -3.14
N ALA A 30 -9.00 -6.89 -2.67
CA ALA A 30 -10.10 -6.50 -3.55
C ALA A 30 -9.90 -5.08 -4.10
N GLY A 31 -9.48 -4.13 -3.26
CA GLY A 31 -9.12 -2.77 -3.68
C GLY A 31 -7.92 -2.74 -4.63
N ALA A 32 -6.85 -3.47 -4.30
CA ALA A 32 -5.65 -3.56 -5.13
C ALA A 32 -5.94 -4.14 -6.54
N ARG A 33 -6.86 -5.11 -6.67
CA ARG A 33 -7.28 -5.64 -7.98
C ARG A 33 -7.97 -4.58 -8.83
N LYS A 34 -8.89 -3.80 -8.26
CA LYS A 34 -9.53 -2.68 -8.98
C LYS A 34 -8.50 -1.66 -9.45
N LEU A 35 -7.53 -1.32 -8.60
CA LEU A 35 -6.45 -0.40 -8.94
C LEU A 35 -5.51 -0.98 -10.01
N LYS A 36 -5.34 -2.31 -10.05
CA LYS A 36 -4.56 -2.97 -11.10
C LYS A 36 -5.29 -2.89 -12.44
N GLU A 37 -6.60 -3.12 -12.45
CA GLU A 37 -7.45 -3.03 -13.64
C GLU A 37 -7.51 -1.60 -14.20
N SER A 38 -7.55 -0.58 -13.34
CA SER A 38 -7.51 0.84 -13.75
C SER A 38 -6.11 1.36 -14.07
N GLY A 39 -5.06 0.54 -13.89
CA GLY A 39 -3.67 0.90 -14.12
C GLY A 39 -3.05 1.80 -13.05
N ASN A 40 -3.73 2.06 -11.93
CA ASN A 40 -3.18 2.81 -10.80
C ASN A 40 -2.16 2.00 -10.00
N PHE A 41 -2.32 0.67 -9.91
CA PHE A 41 -1.38 -0.23 -9.23
C PHE A 41 -0.36 -0.81 -10.22
N LEU A 42 0.91 -0.43 -10.07
CA LEU A 42 1.98 -0.92 -10.94
C LEU A 42 2.53 -2.24 -10.40
N MET A 43 3.00 -2.21 -9.16
CA MET A 43 3.62 -3.35 -8.45
C MET A 43 3.52 -3.13 -6.94
N GLY A 44 3.54 -4.22 -6.17
CA GLY A 44 3.66 -4.11 -4.72
C GLY A 44 3.83 -5.46 -4.04
N GLY A 45 4.22 -5.43 -2.77
CA GLY A 45 4.46 -6.61 -1.97
C GLY A 45 4.54 -6.32 -0.47
N ALA A 46 4.60 -7.39 0.33
CA ALA A 46 4.86 -7.25 1.75
C ALA A 46 6.36 -6.98 1.99
N ILE A 47 6.66 -6.04 2.88
CA ILE A 47 8.00 -5.92 3.47
C ILE A 47 8.11 -7.03 4.51
N LEU A 48 9.20 -7.81 4.46
CA LEU A 48 9.42 -8.93 5.36
C LEU A 48 10.56 -8.62 6.34
N SER A 49 10.44 -9.12 7.56
CA SER A 49 11.56 -9.22 8.50
C SER A 49 12.56 -10.31 8.04
N PRO A 50 13.75 -10.39 8.64
CA PRO A 50 14.70 -11.48 8.37
C PRO A 50 14.11 -12.88 8.61
N GLU A 51 13.14 -13.00 9.53
CA GLU A 51 12.43 -14.24 9.86
C GLU A 51 11.24 -14.51 8.91
N GLY A 52 11.06 -13.70 7.87
CA GLY A 52 9.99 -13.85 6.88
C GLY A 52 8.61 -13.37 7.36
N LYS A 53 8.53 -12.66 8.49
CA LYS A 53 7.26 -12.09 8.97
C LYS A 53 6.91 -10.84 8.19
N MET A 54 5.64 -10.64 7.87
CA MET A 54 5.18 -9.40 7.27
C MET A 54 5.27 -8.27 8.30
N ILE A 55 5.99 -7.20 7.95
CA ILE A 55 6.19 -6.01 8.80
C ILE A 55 5.73 -4.71 8.13
N GLY A 56 5.23 -4.82 6.90
CA GLY A 56 4.78 -3.66 6.13
C GLY A 56 4.43 -4.02 4.70
N SER A 57 4.33 -2.99 3.87
CA SER A 57 4.06 -3.06 2.44
C SER A 57 4.92 -2.06 1.69
N SER A 58 5.33 -2.43 0.48
CA SER A 58 5.90 -1.52 -0.50
C SER A 58 5.03 -1.52 -1.74
N LEU A 59 4.72 -0.34 -2.27
CA LEU A 59 3.84 -0.17 -3.41
C LEU A 59 4.43 0.84 -4.40
N TYR A 60 4.19 0.57 -5.68
CA TYR A 60 4.46 1.46 -6.79
C TYR A 60 3.11 1.76 -7.43
N MET A 61 2.69 3.02 -7.30
CA MET A 61 1.35 3.46 -7.69
C MET A 61 1.44 4.62 -8.66
N GLN A 62 0.35 4.90 -9.37
CA GLN A 62 0.23 6.09 -10.19
C GLN A 62 -1.19 6.65 -10.17
N PHE A 63 -1.30 7.98 -10.22
CA PHE A 63 -2.55 8.73 -10.13
C PHE A 63 -2.49 9.99 -11.00
N GLN A 64 -3.62 10.62 -11.31
CA GLN A 64 -3.61 11.87 -12.09
C GLN A 64 -2.98 13.02 -11.29
N ASN A 65 -3.22 13.03 -9.99
CA ASN A 65 -2.74 14.03 -9.07
C ASN A 65 -2.58 13.44 -7.66
N GLU A 66 -2.12 14.27 -6.73
CA GLU A 66 -1.91 13.86 -5.34
C GLU A 66 -3.22 13.71 -4.56
N GLU A 67 -4.27 14.43 -4.94
CA GLU A 67 -5.59 14.35 -4.30
C GLU A 67 -6.20 12.95 -4.47
N GLU A 68 -6.13 12.36 -5.67
CA GLU A 68 -6.57 10.98 -5.92
C GLU A 68 -5.79 9.95 -5.09
N LEU A 69 -4.48 10.16 -4.92
CA LEU A 69 -3.64 9.31 -4.05
C LEU A 69 -4.12 9.40 -2.59
N GLN A 70 -4.35 10.62 -2.10
CA GLN A 70 -4.78 10.84 -0.72
C GLN A 70 -6.20 10.29 -0.48
N GLN A 71 -7.10 10.41 -1.46
CA GLN A 71 -8.42 9.79 -1.40
C GLN A 71 -8.29 8.27 -1.27
N TRP A 72 -7.48 7.64 -2.12
CA TRP A 72 -7.24 6.20 -2.02
C TRP A 72 -6.69 5.82 -0.65
N LEU A 73 -5.66 6.53 -0.14
CA LEU A 73 -5.11 6.27 1.20
C LEU A 73 -6.17 6.39 2.30
N GLY A 74 -7.12 7.32 2.18
CA GLY A 74 -8.20 7.52 3.15
C GLY A 74 -9.24 6.39 3.17
N GLU A 75 -9.38 5.64 2.09
CA GLU A 75 -10.32 4.52 1.95
C GLU A 75 -9.65 3.15 2.06
N GLU A 76 -8.32 3.12 2.06
CA GLU A 76 -7.56 1.88 2.01
C GLU A 76 -7.78 1.05 3.30
N PRO A 77 -8.12 -0.26 3.21
CA PRO A 77 -8.39 -1.11 4.37
C PRO A 77 -7.27 -1.25 5.41
N TYR A 78 -6.02 -1.40 5.01
CA TYR A 78 -4.86 -1.39 5.90
C TYR A 78 -4.63 -0.03 6.59
N VAL A 79 -5.04 1.11 6.02
CA VAL A 79 -5.03 2.40 6.70
C VAL A 79 -6.20 2.50 7.68
N THR A 80 -7.43 2.32 7.18
CA THR A 80 -8.67 2.51 7.95
C THR A 80 -8.82 1.51 9.10
N GLN A 81 -8.27 0.30 8.97
CA GLN A 81 -8.30 -0.74 10.01
C GLN A 81 -7.00 -0.78 10.84
N LYS A 82 -6.17 0.27 10.78
CA LYS A 82 -4.93 0.40 11.60
C LYS A 82 -3.98 -0.79 11.45
N VAL A 83 -3.79 -1.25 10.22
CA VAL A 83 -2.70 -2.19 9.88
C VAL A 83 -1.43 -1.40 9.65
N TRP A 84 -1.46 -0.37 8.80
CA TRP A 84 -0.32 0.53 8.55
C TRP A 84 -0.27 1.67 9.57
N ASP A 85 0.92 1.89 10.15
CA ASP A 85 1.23 2.97 11.09
C ASP A 85 2.04 4.08 10.40
N LYS A 86 3.22 3.71 9.86
CA LYS A 86 4.17 4.66 9.28
C LYS A 86 4.15 4.56 7.78
N ILE A 87 3.43 5.49 7.15
CA ILE A 87 3.29 5.60 5.70
C ILE A 87 4.18 6.73 5.20
N GLU A 88 5.10 6.41 4.29
CA GLU A 88 5.92 7.38 3.57
C GLU A 88 5.61 7.27 2.08
N VAL A 89 5.33 8.42 1.46
CA VAL A 89 5.05 8.53 0.02
C VAL A 89 6.13 9.39 -0.62
N LYS A 90 6.72 8.91 -1.71
CA LYS A 90 7.70 9.67 -2.51
C LYS A 90 7.27 9.74 -3.96
N PRO A 91 7.43 10.89 -4.64
CA PRO A 91 7.40 10.94 -6.09
C PRO A 91 8.43 9.95 -6.66
N PHE A 92 8.03 9.23 -7.69
CA PHE A 92 8.83 8.19 -8.32
C PHE A 92 8.70 8.27 -9.84
N ARG A 93 9.65 7.66 -10.56
CA ARG A 93 9.54 7.42 -12.00
C ARG A 93 10.01 5.99 -12.26
N VAL A 94 9.12 5.16 -12.78
CA VAL A 94 9.43 3.80 -13.22
C VAL A 94 10.38 3.88 -14.41
N ALA A 95 11.44 3.08 -14.38
CA ALA A 95 12.34 2.94 -15.50
C ALA A 95 11.66 2.13 -16.63
N GLU A 96 11.83 2.59 -17.87
CA GLU A 96 11.39 1.87 -19.06
C GLU A 96 12.55 0.97 -19.53
N VAL A 97 12.50 -0.31 -19.16
CA VAL A 97 13.51 -1.33 -19.49
C VAL A 97 12.88 -2.58 -20.07
#